data_AF-A0A1I4T178-F1
#
_entry.id   AF-A0A1I4T178-F1
#
_cell.length_a   1.000
_cell.length_b   1.000
_cell.length_c   1.000
_cell.angle_alpha   90.00
_cell.angle_beta   90.00
_cell.angle_gamma   90.00
#
_symmetry.space_group_name_H-M   'P 1'
#
loop_
_entity.id
_entity.type
_entity.pdbx_description
1 polymer ?
#
loop_
_entity_poly.entity_id
_entity_poly.type
_entity_poly.pdbx_seq_one_letter_code
_entity_poly.pdbx_strand_id
1 'polypeptide(L)'
;MEYMDWENLKRFWRIEVMGGEHKPLKLKKMLHRIRLKEQEHYLFWFRLAQHFYRRPKGLLNYPKLARRIHARLVRTHGIDIMLAAEIGPGLNFAHRVGIVIADAARIGDNLFIRQNTTIGVRATGQKGLIYIGNNVELGANVCIIGDDLRIGDNVTVGAMAFINKDIPDNSSCYTRHVTMINPK
;
A
#
# COMPACT_ATOMS: atom_id res chain seq x y z
N MET A 1 7.81 7.17 17.97
CA MET A 1 6.62 7.77 17.34
C MET A 1 5.77 6.64 16.80
N GLU A 2 4.45 6.73 16.98
CA GLU A 2 3.51 5.75 16.42
C GLU A 2 3.39 6.00 14.90
N TYR A 3 3.49 4.95 14.07
CA TYR A 3 3.56 5.05 12.59
C TYR A 3 2.47 5.96 11.98
N MET A 4 1.27 6.00 12.58
CA MET A 4 0.15 6.81 12.09
C MET A 4 -0.46 7.69 13.18
N ASP A 5 0.36 8.49 13.87
CA ASP A 5 -0.13 9.59 14.70
C ASP A 5 -0.66 10.78 13.86
N TRP A 6 -1.06 11.86 14.53
CA TRP A 6 -1.64 13.03 13.86
C TRP A 6 -0.63 13.82 13.01
N GLU A 7 0.64 13.87 13.42
CA GLU A 7 1.68 14.57 12.65
C GLU A 7 2.04 13.79 11.39
N ASN A 8 2.17 12.46 11.51
CA ASN A 8 2.40 11.56 10.38
C ASN A 8 1.22 11.60 9.39
N LEU A 9 -0.03 11.57 9.86
CA LEU A 9 -1.19 11.71 8.97
C LEU A 9 -1.14 13.01 8.16
N LYS A 10 -0.83 14.13 8.81
CA LYS A 10 -0.67 15.43 8.13
C LYS A 10 0.47 15.38 7.11
N ARG A 11 1.64 14.83 7.47
CA ARG A 11 2.79 14.68 6.57
C ARG A 11 2.40 13.86 5.33
N PHE A 12 1.69 12.75 5.50
CA PHE A 12 1.32 11.86 4.40
C PHE A 12 0.35 12.56 3.45
N TRP A 13 -0.66 13.26 3.96
CA TRP A 13 -1.54 14.07 3.12
C TRP A 13 -0.82 15.21 2.39
N ARG A 14 0.22 15.82 2.98
CA ARG A 14 1.01 16.83 2.26
C ARG A 14 1.68 16.22 1.03
N ILE A 15 2.33 15.07 1.20
CA ILE A 15 3.04 14.38 0.12
C ILE A 15 2.04 13.85 -0.93
N GLU A 16 1.08 13.04 -0.50
CA GLU A 16 0.23 12.23 -1.38
C GLU A 16 -0.98 13.00 -1.95
N VAL A 17 -1.58 13.88 -1.15
CA VAL A 17 -2.80 14.62 -1.54
C VAL A 17 -2.48 16.04 -1.97
N MET A 18 -1.49 16.70 -1.35
CA MET A 18 -1.12 18.08 -1.70
C MET A 18 0.05 18.16 -2.68
N GLY A 19 0.74 17.05 -2.95
CA GLY A 19 1.81 16.94 -3.95
C GLY A 19 3.14 17.54 -3.50
N GLY A 20 3.43 17.52 -2.19
CA GLY A 20 4.74 17.91 -1.67
C GLY A 20 4.77 18.08 -0.17
N GLU A 21 5.86 17.67 0.47
CA GLU A 21 6.02 17.62 1.93
C GLU A 21 5.83 18.96 2.64
N HIS A 22 6.28 20.06 2.02
CA HIS A 22 6.15 21.42 2.58
C HIS A 22 4.88 22.16 2.12
N LYS A 23 3.95 21.51 1.40
CA LYS A 23 2.73 22.17 0.95
C LYS A 23 1.76 22.38 2.13
N PRO A 24 1.10 23.55 2.24
CA PRO A 24 0.11 23.77 3.29
C PRO A 24 -1.16 22.93 3.04
N LEU A 25 -1.75 22.40 4.12
CA LEU A 25 -3.02 21.63 4.09
C LEU A 25 -4.23 22.58 4.00
N LYS A 26 -4.36 23.30 2.88
CA LYS A 26 -5.51 24.19 2.64
C LYS A 26 -6.76 23.37 2.36
N LEU A 27 -7.75 23.40 3.27
CA LEU A 27 -8.97 22.58 3.21
C LEU A 27 -9.69 22.66 1.85
N LYS A 28 -9.96 23.87 1.33
CA LYS A 28 -10.63 24.04 0.02
C LYS A 28 -9.89 23.32 -1.11
N LYS A 29 -8.56 23.42 -1.14
CA LYS A 29 -7.72 22.78 -2.17
C LYS A 29 -7.68 21.27 -1.98
N MET A 30 -7.58 20.80 -0.74
CA MET A 30 -7.62 19.37 -0.42
C MET A 30 -8.96 18.75 -0.85
N LEU A 31 -10.10 19.36 -0.47
CA LEU A 31 -11.44 18.93 -0.87
C LEU A 31 -11.61 18.89 -2.39
N HIS A 32 -11.10 19.90 -3.09
CA HIS A 32 -11.09 19.93 -4.54
C HIS A 32 -10.31 18.75 -5.15
N ARG A 33 -9.10 18.45 -4.63
CA ARG A 33 -8.28 17.34 -5.14
C ARG A 33 -8.90 15.98 -4.86
N ILE A 34 -9.37 15.72 -3.64
CA ILE A 34 -10.01 14.44 -3.32
C ILE A 34 -11.34 14.25 -4.06
N ARG A 35 -11.98 15.32 -4.55
CA ARG A 35 -13.21 15.20 -5.36
C ARG A 35 -12.91 14.88 -6.81
N LEU A 36 -11.84 15.44 -7.38
CA LEU A 36 -11.55 15.36 -8.80
C LEU A 36 -10.55 14.24 -9.16
N LYS A 37 -9.73 13.81 -8.20
CA LYS A 37 -8.67 12.84 -8.46
C LYS A 37 -8.83 11.61 -7.58
N GLU A 38 -8.94 10.47 -8.22
CA GLU A 38 -9.30 9.20 -7.58
C GLU A 38 -8.20 8.67 -6.66
N GLN A 39 -6.93 8.79 -7.06
CA GLN A 39 -5.80 8.39 -6.22
C GLN A 39 -5.73 9.23 -4.95
N GLU A 40 -5.80 10.56 -5.08
CA GLU A 40 -5.83 11.45 -3.92
C GLU A 40 -7.05 11.19 -3.02
N HIS A 41 -8.22 10.90 -3.60
CA HIS A 41 -9.40 10.47 -2.85
C HIS A 41 -9.10 9.22 -2.02
N TYR A 42 -8.57 8.16 -2.66
CA TYR A 42 -8.27 6.91 -1.99
C TYR A 42 -7.24 7.11 -0.87
N LEU A 43 -6.09 7.73 -1.18
CA LEU A 43 -5.00 7.94 -0.22
C LEU A 43 -5.47 8.78 0.96
N PHE A 44 -6.27 9.84 0.72
CA PHE A 44 -6.82 10.65 1.81
C PHE A 44 -7.58 9.80 2.84
N TRP A 45 -8.57 9.03 2.37
CA TRP A 45 -9.44 8.23 3.24
C TRP A 45 -8.73 7.01 3.81
N PHE A 46 -7.80 6.40 3.05
CA PHE A 46 -7.01 5.28 3.52
C PHE A 46 -6.11 5.68 4.69
N ARG A 47 -5.35 6.78 4.58
CA ARG A 47 -4.53 7.29 5.69
C ARG A 47 -5.38 7.68 6.90
N LEU A 48 -6.54 8.31 6.69
CA LEU A 48 -7.48 8.61 7.77
C LEU A 48 -7.98 7.35 8.47
N ALA A 49 -8.32 6.32 7.71
CA ALA A 49 -8.78 5.05 8.25
C ALA A 49 -7.67 4.35 9.04
N GLN A 50 -6.42 4.36 8.56
CA GLN A 50 -5.27 3.82 9.30
C GLN A 50 -5.08 4.53 10.64
N HIS A 51 -5.23 5.86 10.66
CA HIS A 51 -5.16 6.66 11.88
C HIS A 51 -6.28 6.31 12.87
N PHE A 52 -7.53 6.24 12.39
CA PHE A 52 -8.68 5.86 13.23
C PHE A 52 -8.62 4.41 13.73
N TYR A 53 -8.02 3.50 12.95
CA TYR A 53 -7.89 2.10 13.31
C TYR A 53 -6.97 1.89 14.52
N ARG A 54 -5.88 2.68 14.61
CA ARG A 54 -4.88 2.60 15.69
C ARG A 54 -5.27 3.40 16.94
N ARG A 55 -6.23 4.32 16.84
CA ARG A 55 -6.75 5.04 18.01
C ARG A 55 -7.46 4.09 18.98
N PRO A 56 -7.23 4.23 20.30
CA PRO A 56 -7.96 3.46 21.31
C PRO A 56 -9.46 3.78 21.24
N LYS A 57 -10.28 2.84 21.72
CA LYS A 57 -11.72 3.05 21.86
C LYS A 57 -11.97 4.15 22.89
N GLY A 58 -12.32 5.34 22.42
CA GLY A 58 -12.86 6.43 23.25
C GLY A 58 -14.38 6.48 23.17
N LEU A 59 -14.96 7.65 23.47
CA LEU A 59 -16.40 7.90 23.34
C LEU A 59 -16.94 7.60 21.93
N LEU A 60 -16.12 7.83 20.91
CA LEU A 60 -16.37 7.43 19.53
C LEU A 60 -15.63 6.12 19.20
N ASN A 61 -16.32 5.17 18.57
CA ASN A 61 -15.73 3.90 18.14
C ASN A 61 -14.96 4.05 16.81
N TYR A 62 -13.82 4.74 16.86
CA TYR A 62 -12.96 5.00 15.71
C TYR A 62 -12.55 3.74 14.94
N PRO A 63 -12.20 2.60 15.57
CA PRO A 63 -11.88 1.38 14.82
C PRO A 63 -13.06 0.81 14.01
N LYS A 64 -14.30 0.97 14.48
CA LYS A 64 -15.50 0.60 13.70
C LYS A 64 -15.71 1.55 12.52
N LEU A 65 -15.46 2.85 12.70
CA LEU A 65 -15.51 3.83 11.62
C LEU A 65 -14.42 3.55 10.56
N ALA A 66 -13.20 3.26 10.99
CA ALA A 66 -12.08 2.90 10.12
C ALA A 66 -12.43 1.72 9.21
N ARG A 67 -12.98 0.64 9.78
CA ARG A 67 -13.45 -0.53 9.00
C ARG A 67 -14.54 -0.20 8.00
N ARG A 68 -15.46 0.72 8.32
CA ARG A 68 -16.50 1.18 7.37
C ARG A 68 -15.89 1.99 6.21
N ILE A 69 -14.93 2.86 6.50
CA ILE A 69 -14.20 3.61 5.47
C ILE A 69 -13.48 2.63 4.55
N HIS A 70 -12.73 1.69 5.13
CA HIS A 70 -12.02 0.65 4.38
C HIS A 70 -12.95 -0.18 3.49
N ALA A 71 -14.05 -0.72 4.03
CA ALA A 71 -15.02 -1.47 3.24
C ALA A 71 -15.61 -0.66 2.08
N ARG A 72 -15.80 0.65 2.26
CA ARG A 72 -16.22 1.54 1.16
C ARG A 72 -15.12 1.69 0.12
N LEU A 73 -13.87 1.91 0.54
CA LEU A 73 -12.73 2.03 -0.36
C LEU A 73 -12.52 0.77 -1.20
N VAL A 74 -12.61 -0.42 -0.59
CA VAL A 74 -12.53 -1.71 -1.31
C VAL A 74 -13.61 -1.77 -2.38
N ARG A 75 -14.88 -1.48 -2.03
CA ARG A 75 -16.00 -1.52 -2.98
C ARG A 75 -15.89 -0.50 -4.13
N THR A 76 -15.36 0.70 -3.88
CA THR A 76 -15.33 1.76 -4.89
C THR A 76 -14.06 1.78 -5.72
N HIS A 77 -12.93 1.37 -5.15
CA HIS A 77 -11.61 1.46 -5.81
C HIS A 77 -11.03 0.10 -6.22
N GLY A 78 -11.54 -1.01 -5.67
CA GLY A 78 -10.99 -2.33 -5.90
C GLY A 78 -9.58 -2.53 -5.32
N ILE A 79 -9.23 -1.76 -4.30
CA ILE A 79 -7.95 -1.85 -3.58
C ILE A 79 -8.23 -2.37 -2.16
N ASP A 80 -7.62 -3.51 -1.81
CA ASP A 80 -7.72 -4.11 -0.48
C ASP A 80 -6.36 -4.07 0.24
N ILE A 81 -6.05 -2.90 0.81
CA ILE A 81 -4.91 -2.73 1.71
C ILE A 81 -5.45 -2.75 3.14
N MET A 82 -5.06 -3.77 3.91
CA MET A 82 -5.50 -3.93 5.29
C MET A 82 -5.01 -2.77 6.16
N LEU A 83 -5.85 -2.31 7.08
CA LEU A 83 -5.59 -1.09 7.87
C LEU A 83 -4.38 -1.21 8.81
N ALA A 84 -4.00 -2.43 9.18
CA ALA A 84 -2.84 -2.71 10.02
C ALA A 84 -1.50 -2.76 9.25
N ALA A 85 -1.53 -2.80 7.91
CA ALA A 85 -0.32 -2.61 7.10
C ALA A 85 0.33 -1.25 7.41
N GLU A 86 1.65 -1.19 7.31
CA GLU A 86 2.41 0.05 7.46
C GLU A 86 3.12 0.33 6.14
N ILE A 87 2.91 1.52 5.59
CA ILE A 87 3.41 1.94 4.28
C ILE A 87 3.82 3.41 4.41
N GLY A 88 5.09 3.73 4.17
CA GLY A 88 5.58 5.11 4.16
C GLY A 88 4.80 6.01 3.19
N PRO A 89 4.96 7.35 3.27
CA PRO A 89 4.35 8.26 2.31
C PRO A 89 4.92 8.06 0.90
N GLY A 90 4.19 8.54 -0.09
CA GLY A 90 4.58 8.40 -1.50
C GLY A 90 4.05 7.13 -2.13
N LEU A 91 3.05 6.48 -1.51
CA LEU A 91 2.33 5.37 -2.13
C LEU A 91 1.66 5.85 -3.42
N ASN A 92 1.99 5.20 -4.53
CA ASN A 92 1.53 5.57 -5.85
C ASN A 92 0.98 4.36 -6.63
N PHE A 93 -0.12 4.57 -7.34
CA PHE A 93 -0.78 3.55 -8.15
C PHE A 93 -0.76 3.95 -9.62
N ALA A 94 -0.17 3.16 -10.50
CA ALA A 94 -0.35 3.36 -11.95
C ALA A 94 -1.79 3.03 -12.36
N HIS A 95 -2.21 1.84 -11.97
CA HIS A 95 -3.57 1.32 -12.04
C HIS A 95 -3.82 0.57 -10.74
N ARG A 96 -5.04 0.63 -10.23
CA ARG A 96 -5.32 0.32 -8.82
C ARG A 96 -6.08 -0.98 -8.57
N VAL A 97 -6.84 -1.44 -9.55
CA VAL A 97 -7.78 -2.55 -9.36
C VAL A 97 -7.04 -3.85 -9.03
N GLY A 98 -7.54 -4.59 -8.05
CA GLY A 98 -7.01 -5.90 -7.68
C GLY A 98 -5.74 -5.87 -6.83
N ILE A 99 -5.32 -4.69 -6.33
CA ILE A 99 -4.21 -4.60 -5.37
C ILE A 99 -4.68 -5.16 -4.03
N VAL A 100 -3.89 -6.08 -3.46
CA VAL A 100 -4.14 -6.69 -2.15
C VAL A 100 -2.87 -6.62 -1.30
N ILE A 101 -2.95 -6.06 -0.10
CA ILE A 101 -1.81 -5.97 0.84
C ILE A 101 -2.27 -6.36 2.25
N ALA A 102 -1.68 -7.43 2.78
CA ALA A 102 -1.96 -7.95 4.11
C ALA A 102 -1.48 -7.03 5.24
N ASP A 103 -2.04 -7.23 6.43
CA ASP A 103 -1.68 -6.51 7.66
C ASP A 103 -0.21 -6.68 8.10
N ALA A 104 0.41 -7.79 7.72
CA ALA A 104 1.81 -8.11 7.97
C ALA A 104 2.82 -7.24 7.18
N ALA A 105 2.36 -6.46 6.20
CA ALA A 105 3.26 -5.66 5.38
C ALA A 105 3.85 -4.46 6.15
N ARG A 106 5.16 -4.27 6.03
CA ARG A 106 5.94 -3.15 6.54
C ARG A 106 6.75 -2.57 5.39
N ILE A 107 6.24 -1.50 4.79
CA ILE A 107 6.72 -0.93 3.53
C ILE A 107 7.28 0.48 3.78
N GLY A 108 8.44 0.77 3.20
CA GLY A 108 9.07 2.08 3.23
C GLY A 108 8.35 3.16 2.41
N ASP A 109 9.06 4.26 2.18
CA ASP A 109 8.60 5.41 1.42
C ASP A 109 8.64 5.15 -0.09
N ASN A 110 7.79 5.83 -0.84
CA ASN A 110 7.78 5.81 -2.32
C ASN A 110 7.54 4.43 -2.95
N LEU A 111 6.59 3.65 -2.42
CA LEU A 111 6.11 2.45 -3.10
C LEU A 111 5.33 2.82 -4.37
N PHE A 112 5.79 2.35 -5.53
CA PHE A 112 5.03 2.38 -6.77
C PHE A 112 4.49 0.99 -7.07
N ILE A 113 3.17 0.83 -7.14
CA ILE A 113 2.52 -0.46 -7.28
C ILE A 113 1.49 -0.45 -8.42
N ARG A 114 1.50 -1.51 -9.23
CA ARG A 114 0.57 -1.68 -10.36
C ARG A 114 -0.55 -2.65 -10.02
N GLN A 115 -1.55 -2.72 -10.91
CA GLN A 115 -2.77 -3.50 -10.72
C GLN A 115 -2.51 -4.98 -10.45
N ASN A 116 -3.47 -5.62 -9.78
CA ASN A 116 -3.47 -7.06 -9.49
C ASN A 116 -2.24 -7.55 -8.70
N THR A 117 -1.53 -6.65 -8.02
CA THR A 117 -0.39 -7.00 -7.18
C THR A 117 -0.85 -7.46 -5.81
N THR A 118 -0.35 -8.61 -5.35
CA THR A 118 -0.62 -9.17 -4.03
C THR A 118 0.64 -9.16 -3.17
N ILE A 119 0.51 -8.70 -1.92
CA ILE A 119 1.51 -8.86 -0.84
C ILE A 119 0.80 -9.59 0.31
N GLY A 120 1.12 -10.85 0.54
CA GLY A 120 0.38 -11.70 1.48
C GLY A 120 1.26 -12.72 2.21
N VAL A 121 0.76 -13.18 3.36
CA VAL A 121 1.40 -14.25 4.15
C VAL A 121 1.06 -15.64 3.60
N ARG A 122 1.86 -16.66 3.92
CA ARG A 122 1.64 -18.01 3.38
C ARG A 122 0.36 -18.67 3.92
N ALA A 123 0.03 -18.42 5.19
CA ALA A 123 -1.15 -18.98 5.82
C ALA A 123 -1.81 -17.99 6.80
N THR A 124 -3.13 -18.11 6.94
CA THR A 124 -3.91 -17.35 7.92
C THR A 124 -3.42 -17.64 9.34
N GLY A 125 -3.13 -16.60 10.12
CA GLY A 125 -2.71 -16.72 11.52
C GLY A 125 -1.20 -16.87 11.74
N GLN A 126 -0.39 -16.90 10.68
CA GLN A 126 1.06 -16.75 10.81
C GLN A 126 1.44 -15.32 11.23
N LYS A 127 2.53 -15.22 11.98
CA LYS A 127 3.02 -13.97 12.59
C LYS A 127 4.17 -13.30 11.82
N GLY A 128 4.61 -13.90 10.71
CA GLY A 128 5.73 -13.39 9.94
C GLY A 128 5.40 -12.03 9.33
N LEU A 129 6.42 -11.19 9.16
CA LEU A 129 6.27 -9.86 8.53
C LEU A 129 6.83 -9.86 7.12
N ILE A 130 6.30 -9.01 6.25
CA ILE A 130 6.85 -8.78 4.91
C ILE A 130 7.39 -7.38 4.88
N TYR A 131 8.70 -7.26 4.78
CA TYR A 131 9.40 -6.00 4.71
C TYR A 131 9.69 -5.62 3.27
N ILE A 132 9.34 -4.40 2.89
CA ILE A 132 9.67 -3.83 1.58
C ILE A 132 10.33 -2.48 1.83
N GLY A 133 11.50 -2.26 1.24
CA GLY A 133 12.26 -1.04 1.38
C GLY A 133 11.61 0.20 0.75
N ASN A 134 12.38 1.26 0.71
CA ASN A 134 12.07 2.53 0.07
C ASN A 134 12.29 2.45 -1.44
N ASN A 135 11.56 3.27 -2.20
CA ASN A 135 11.71 3.41 -3.64
C ASN A 135 11.56 2.07 -4.38
N VAL A 136 10.62 1.24 -3.93
CA VAL A 136 10.33 -0.06 -4.55
C VAL A 136 9.24 0.11 -5.60
N GLU A 137 9.49 -0.49 -6.76
CA GLU A 137 8.55 -0.54 -7.88
C GLU A 137 8.06 -1.96 -8.11
N LEU A 138 6.74 -2.16 -8.07
CA LEU A 138 6.10 -3.46 -8.32
C LEU A 138 5.33 -3.41 -9.65
N GLY A 139 5.68 -4.33 -10.56
CA GLY A 139 5.01 -4.58 -11.83
C GLY A 139 3.56 -5.05 -11.67
N ALA A 140 2.81 -5.08 -12.78
CA ALA A 140 1.44 -5.59 -12.76
C ALA A 140 1.42 -7.10 -12.49
N ASN A 141 0.41 -7.60 -11.77
CA ASN A 141 0.25 -9.02 -11.44
C ASN A 141 1.45 -9.61 -10.64
N VAL A 142 2.18 -8.80 -9.88
CA VAL A 142 3.22 -9.31 -8.97
C VAL A 142 2.57 -10.02 -7.79
N CYS A 143 3.13 -11.14 -7.37
CA CYS A 143 2.65 -11.88 -6.21
C CYS A 143 3.82 -12.12 -5.24
N ILE A 144 3.81 -11.41 -4.11
CA ILE A 144 4.80 -11.53 -3.04
C ILE A 144 4.14 -12.33 -1.91
N ILE A 145 4.60 -13.57 -1.71
CA ILE A 145 4.10 -14.47 -0.68
C ILE A 145 5.24 -15.02 0.16
N GLY A 146 5.23 -14.72 1.46
CA GLY A 146 6.25 -15.20 2.37
C GLY A 146 5.94 -14.91 3.82
N ASP A 147 6.69 -15.58 4.69
CA ASP A 147 6.76 -15.29 6.12
C ASP A 147 8.19 -14.80 6.37
N ASP A 148 8.34 -13.64 7.01
CA ASP A 148 9.65 -13.02 7.28
C ASP A 148 10.49 -12.80 6.01
N LEU A 149 9.83 -12.27 4.97
CA LEU A 149 10.42 -11.96 3.67
C LEU A 149 10.86 -10.50 3.62
N ARG A 150 12.05 -10.24 3.06
CA ARG A 150 12.61 -8.90 2.92
C ARG A 150 12.92 -8.55 1.46
N ILE A 151 12.32 -7.46 0.98
CA ILE A 151 12.69 -6.77 -0.25
C ILE A 151 13.43 -5.49 0.13
N GLY A 152 14.63 -5.31 -0.40
CA GLY A 152 15.51 -4.17 -0.15
C GLY A 152 15.01 -2.83 -0.71
N ASP A 153 15.83 -1.81 -0.51
CA ASP A 153 15.64 -0.47 -1.06
C ASP A 153 15.97 -0.42 -2.57
N ASN A 154 15.35 0.50 -3.31
CA ASN A 154 15.60 0.73 -4.74
C ASN A 154 15.45 -0.54 -5.59
N VAL A 155 14.44 -1.36 -5.29
CA VAL A 155 14.17 -2.60 -6.01
C VAL A 155 13.09 -2.40 -7.06
N THR A 156 13.30 -2.95 -8.25
CA THR A 156 12.26 -3.06 -9.29
C THR A 156 11.87 -4.52 -9.48
N VAL A 157 10.60 -4.84 -9.28
CA VAL A 157 10.03 -6.16 -9.55
C VAL A 157 9.23 -6.11 -10.84
N GLY A 158 9.63 -6.92 -11.83
CA GLY A 158 8.97 -7.02 -13.12
C GLY A 158 7.53 -7.54 -13.03
N ALA A 159 6.72 -7.26 -14.05
CA ALA A 159 5.35 -7.75 -14.13
C ALA A 159 5.29 -9.29 -14.10
N MET A 160 4.21 -9.83 -13.52
CA MET A 160 3.95 -11.27 -13.35
C MET A 160 5.00 -12.02 -12.51
N ALA A 161 5.84 -11.32 -11.76
CA ALA A 161 6.82 -11.97 -10.90
C ALA A 161 6.18 -12.61 -9.66
N PHE A 162 6.64 -13.81 -9.30
CA PHE A 162 6.35 -14.46 -8.03
C PHE A 162 7.57 -14.38 -7.12
N ILE A 163 7.42 -13.74 -5.96
CA ILE A 163 8.49 -13.50 -5.00
C ILE A 163 8.17 -14.24 -3.70
N ASN A 164 9.04 -15.17 -3.33
CA ASN A 164 8.94 -15.93 -2.08
C ASN A 164 10.30 -16.07 -1.35
N LYS A 165 11.26 -15.23 -1.74
CA LYS A 165 12.63 -15.14 -1.23
C LYS A 165 13.02 -13.68 -1.11
N ASP A 166 14.01 -13.42 -0.28
CA ASP A 166 14.55 -12.09 -0.10
C ASP A 166 15.16 -11.53 -1.39
N ILE A 167 15.05 -10.22 -1.56
CA ILE A 167 15.66 -9.46 -2.65
C ILE A 167 16.57 -8.40 -2.00
N PRO A 168 17.87 -8.35 -2.33
CA PRO A 168 18.77 -7.34 -1.78
C PRO A 168 18.48 -5.96 -2.38
N ASP A 169 19.05 -4.92 -1.77
CA ASP A 169 18.94 -3.55 -2.25
C ASP A 169 19.47 -3.40 -3.69
N ASN A 170 19.04 -2.34 -4.37
CA ASN A 170 19.51 -1.93 -5.71
C ASN A 170 19.42 -3.05 -6.76
N SER A 171 18.34 -3.82 -6.70
CA SER A 171 18.16 -5.02 -7.52
C SER A 171 16.95 -4.91 -8.44
N SER A 172 17.05 -5.57 -9.59
CA SER A 172 15.89 -5.83 -10.43
C SER A 172 15.57 -7.32 -10.42
N CYS A 173 14.33 -7.66 -10.12
CA CYS A 173 13.86 -9.04 -10.01
C CYS A 173 12.77 -9.33 -11.05
N TYR A 174 12.89 -10.47 -11.73
CA TYR A 174 11.94 -10.94 -12.73
C TYR A 174 11.77 -12.45 -12.59
N THR A 175 10.56 -12.97 -12.83
CA THR A 175 10.32 -14.41 -12.90
C THR A 175 10.37 -14.87 -14.36
N ARG A 176 11.09 -15.95 -14.64
CA ARG A 176 11.12 -16.55 -15.98
C ARG A 176 9.80 -17.26 -16.26
N HIS A 177 9.15 -16.91 -17.36
CA HIS A 177 7.98 -17.61 -17.88
C HIS A 177 8.37 -18.47 -19.08
N VAL A 178 7.84 -19.70 -19.14
CA VAL A 178 8.01 -20.60 -20.28
C VAL A 178 6.62 -20.86 -20.87
N THR A 179 6.43 -20.44 -22.12
CA THR A 179 5.21 -20.72 -22.87
C THR A 179 5.43 -21.97 -23.72
N MET A 180 4.65 -23.02 -23.46
CA MET A 180 4.66 -24.25 -24.25
C MET A 180 3.48 -24.21 -25.23
N ILE A 181 3.73 -24.48 -26.50
CA ILE A 181 2.70 -24.58 -27.54
C ILE A 181 2.69 -26.02 -28.03
N ASN A 182 1.60 -26.74 -27.78
CA ASN A 182 1.37 -28.07 -28.34
C ASN A 182 0.39 -27.93 -29.52
N PRO A 183 0.83 -28.15 -30.77
CA PRO A 183 -0.08 -28.16 -31.91
C PRO A 183 -1.10 -29.29 -31.76
N LYS A 184 -2.34 -29.03 -32.18
CA LYS A 184 -3.41 -30.04 -32.24
C LYS A 184 -3.21 -30.95 -33.44
#